data_AF-A0A964FZB3-F1
#
_entry.id   AF-A0A964FZB3-F1
#
_cell.length_a   1.000
_cell.length_b   1.000
_cell.length_c   1.000
_cell.angle_alpha   90.00
_cell.angle_beta   90.00
_cell.angle_gamma   90.00
#
_symmetry.space_group_name_H-M   'P 1'
#
loop_
_entity.id
_entity.type
_entity.pdbx_description
1 polymer ?
#
loop_
_entity_poly.entity_id
_entity_poly.type
_entity_poly.pdbx_seq_one_letter_code
_entity_poly.pdbx_strand_id
1 'polypeptide(L)'
;MSTIRLQLAEYLKCRGFTPENLVEAVGETLNPETVYQLIEKAENLSHLDLSVLAAIIDGLSKLNGFPVGIPEVLMFFPDISEEALAKSPWRQLYLVDNEIPPYDWGDVDPMKLGQPVRYIPGVGAVILEDERVK
;
A
#
# COMPACT_ATOMS: atom_id res chain seq x y z
N MET A 1 13.98 -12.15 -12.49
CA MET A 1 12.50 -12.00 -12.47
C MET A 1 12.11 -11.13 -11.29
N SER A 2 11.13 -10.24 -11.45
CA SER A 2 10.72 -9.36 -10.35
C SER A 2 10.19 -10.22 -9.21
N THR A 3 10.63 -9.96 -7.98
CA THR A 3 10.25 -10.78 -6.83
C THR A 3 9.69 -9.90 -5.71
N ILE A 4 8.67 -10.40 -5.02
CA ILE A 4 8.14 -9.80 -3.81
C ILE A 4 8.63 -10.66 -2.66
N ARG A 5 9.26 -10.05 -1.66
CA ARG A 5 9.75 -10.72 -0.47
C ARG A 5 8.98 -10.26 0.75
N LEU A 6 8.66 -11.20 1.62
CA LEU A 6 8.11 -10.91 2.95
C LEU A 6 9.26 -10.48 3.86
N GLN A 7 9.11 -9.37 4.58
CA GLN A 7 10.14 -8.83 5.49
C GLN A 7 9.73 -8.91 6.97
N LEU A 8 8.97 -9.94 7.33
CA LEU A 8 8.35 -10.08 8.64
C LEU A 8 9.36 -10.17 9.79
N ALA A 9 10.46 -10.91 9.61
CA ALA A 9 11.51 -11.04 10.61
C ALA A 9 12.17 -9.69 10.94
N GLU A 10 12.54 -8.92 9.92
CA GLU A 10 13.16 -7.61 10.09
C GLU A 10 12.17 -6.61 10.71
N TYR A 11 10.92 -6.65 10.27
CA TYR A 11 9.86 -5.82 10.84
C TYR A 11 9.72 -6.01 12.35
N LEU A 12 9.57 -7.27 12.81
CA LEU A 12 9.44 -7.60 14.22
C LEU A 12 10.66 -7.13 15.02
N LYS A 13 11.86 -7.40 14.49
CA LYS A 13 13.12 -7.00 15.13
C LYS A 13 13.25 -5.48 15.27
N CYS A 14 12.95 -4.71 14.23
CA CYS A 14 13.01 -3.25 14.26
C CYS A 14 12.02 -2.63 15.26
N ARG A 15 10.91 -3.30 15.53
CA ARG A 15 9.88 -2.86 16.48
C ARG A 15 10.02 -3.47 17.87
N GLY A 16 11.00 -4.34 18.09
CA GLY A 16 11.24 -4.99 19.38
C GLY A 16 10.20 -6.06 19.74
N PHE A 17 9.51 -6.63 18.75
CA PHE A 17 8.56 -7.72 18.94
C PHE A 17 9.23 -9.08 18.74
N THR A 18 8.74 -10.10 19.46
CA THR A 18 9.12 -11.50 19.24
C THR A 18 8.10 -12.20 18.34
N PRO A 19 8.48 -13.33 17.70
CA PRO A 19 7.54 -14.19 17.00
C PRO A 19 6.34 -14.62 17.87
N GLU A 20 6.57 -14.89 19.16
CA GLU A 20 5.48 -15.24 20.09
C GLU A 20 4.45 -14.12 20.22
N ASN A 21 4.89 -12.85 20.28
CA ASN A 21 3.97 -11.72 20.33
C ASN A 21 3.03 -11.71 19.11
N LEU A 22 3.57 -12.01 17.93
CA LEU A 22 2.76 -12.07 16.70
C LEU A 22 1.79 -13.24 16.73
N VAL A 23 2.23 -14.43 17.18
CA VAL A 23 1.34 -15.59 17.36
C VAL A 23 0.17 -15.24 18.28
N GLU A 24 0.44 -14.60 19.42
CA GLU A 24 -0.60 -14.17 20.36
C GLU A 24 -1.56 -13.15 19.74
N ALA A 25 -1.04 -12.18 18.97
CA ALA A 25 -1.86 -11.12 18.38
C ALA A 25 -2.74 -11.59 17.22
N VAL A 26 -2.29 -12.58 16.45
CA VAL A 26 -3.06 -13.19 15.37
C VAL A 26 -4.11 -14.18 15.92
N GLY A 27 -3.84 -14.78 17.09
CA GLY A 27 -4.76 -15.66 17.80
C GLY A 27 -5.11 -16.91 17.00
N GLU A 28 -6.37 -17.34 17.03
CA GLU A 28 -6.84 -18.55 16.33
C GLU A 28 -6.93 -18.39 14.80
N THR A 29 -6.68 -17.18 14.28
CA THR A 29 -6.79 -16.88 12.85
C THR A 29 -5.74 -17.60 12.01
N LEU A 30 -4.55 -17.83 12.57
CA LEU A 30 -3.47 -18.58 11.94
C LEU A 30 -2.88 -19.59 12.93
N ASN A 31 -2.46 -20.74 12.40
CA ASN A 31 -1.67 -21.68 13.18
C ASN A 31 -0.32 -21.04 13.54
N PRO A 32 0.14 -21.11 14.81
CA PRO A 32 1.47 -20.67 15.21
C PRO A 32 2.58 -21.15 14.29
N GLU A 33 2.53 -22.40 13.84
CA GLU A 33 3.54 -22.97 12.94
C GLU A 33 3.63 -22.19 11.62
N THR A 34 2.49 -21.74 11.08
CA THR A 34 2.46 -20.90 9.88
C THR A 34 3.18 -19.58 10.12
N VAL A 35 2.96 -18.94 11.27
CA VAL A 35 3.63 -17.67 11.62
C VAL A 35 5.14 -17.86 11.67
N TYR A 36 5.63 -18.90 12.35
CA TYR A 36 7.06 -19.21 12.42
C TYR A 36 7.64 -19.53 11.03
N GLN A 37 6.94 -20.32 10.21
CA GLN A 37 7.40 -20.62 8.85
C GLN A 37 7.49 -19.36 7.98
N LEU A 38 6.54 -18.42 8.12
CA LEU A 38 6.59 -17.14 7.39
C LEU A 38 7.76 -16.27 7.83
N ILE A 39 8.15 -16.31 9.10
CA ILE A 39 9.30 -15.57 9.63
C ILE A 39 10.61 -16.19 9.13
N GLU A 40 10.75 -17.52 9.21
CA GLU A 40 11.99 -18.21 8.84
C GLU A 40 12.22 -18.31 7.33
N LYS A 41 11.15 -18.56 6.57
CA LYS A 41 11.23 -18.82 5.12
C LYS A 41 10.81 -17.63 4.27
N ALA A 42 10.74 -16.44 4.88
CA ALA A 42 10.23 -15.21 4.26
C ALA A 42 10.87 -14.91 2.89
N GLU A 43 12.17 -15.17 2.75
CA GLU A 43 12.95 -14.92 1.53
C GLU A 43 12.73 -15.95 0.42
N ASN A 44 12.24 -17.14 0.77
CA ASN A 44 12.09 -18.29 -0.13
C ASN A 44 10.62 -18.68 -0.36
N LEU A 45 9.67 -17.86 0.10
CA LEU A 45 8.24 -18.08 -0.15
C LEU A 45 7.95 -17.90 -1.64
N SER A 46 7.57 -18.99 -2.29
CA SER A 46 7.10 -18.98 -3.69
C SER A 46 5.64 -18.55 -3.82
N HIS A 47 4.86 -18.70 -2.75
CA HIS A 47 3.44 -18.38 -2.70
C HIS A 47 3.06 -17.89 -1.31
N LEU A 48 2.19 -16.88 -1.24
CA LEU A 48 1.60 -16.38 0.00
C LEU A 48 0.12 -16.06 -0.26
N ASP A 49 -0.76 -16.72 0.48
CA ASP A 49 -2.19 -16.45 0.40
C ASP A 49 -2.53 -15.07 0.97
N LEU A 50 -3.41 -14.33 0.27
CA LEU A 50 -3.83 -13.00 0.70
C LEU A 50 -4.57 -13.02 2.04
N SER A 51 -5.28 -14.11 2.36
CA SER A 51 -5.92 -14.29 3.66
C SER A 51 -4.89 -14.38 4.79
N VAL A 52 -3.79 -15.10 4.57
CA VAL A 52 -2.68 -15.23 5.51
C VAL A 52 -1.98 -13.88 5.67
N LEU A 53 -1.72 -13.17 4.57
CA LEU A 53 -1.15 -11.82 4.62
C LEU A 53 -2.05 -10.85 5.40
N ALA A 54 -3.37 -10.89 5.17
CA ALA A 54 -4.32 -10.05 5.89
C ALA A 54 -4.33 -10.33 7.40
N ALA A 55 -4.30 -11.60 7.80
CA ALA A 55 -4.24 -11.99 9.21
C ALA A 55 -2.94 -11.53 9.89
N ILE A 56 -1.81 -11.61 9.18
CA ILE A 56 -0.52 -11.08 9.67
C ILE A 56 -0.57 -9.56 9.82
N ILE A 57 -1.07 -8.83 8.82
CA ILE A 57 -1.19 -7.37 8.88
C ILE A 57 -2.10 -6.93 10.03
N ASP A 58 -3.22 -7.61 10.23
CA ASP A 58 -4.14 -7.35 11.33
C ASP A 58 -3.47 -7.63 12.69
N GLY A 59 -2.76 -8.76 12.84
CA GLY A 59 -1.97 -9.07 14.03
C GLY A 59 -0.89 -8.03 14.33
N LEU A 60 -0.14 -7.60 13.31
CA LEU A 60 0.86 -6.54 13.44
C LEU A 60 0.23 -5.19 13.83
N SER A 61 -0.95 -4.88 13.28
CA SER A 61 -1.68 -3.67 13.63
C SER A 61 -2.11 -3.66 15.09
N LYS A 62 -2.57 -4.81 15.61
CA LYS A 62 -2.89 -5.00 17.03
C LYS A 62 -1.67 -4.84 17.93
N LEU A 63 -0.51 -5.40 17.54
CA LEU A 63 0.74 -5.26 18.30
C LEU A 63 1.26 -3.83 18.34
N ASN A 64 1.21 -3.13 17.21
CA ASN A 64 1.65 -1.73 17.13
C ASN A 64 0.68 -0.76 17.82
N GLY A 65 -0.60 -1.11 17.91
CA GLY A 65 -1.65 -0.18 18.30
C GLY A 65 -2.04 0.84 17.21
N PHE A 66 -1.54 0.67 15.98
CA PHE A 66 -1.91 1.48 14.82
C PHE A 66 -1.92 0.64 13.54
N PRO A 67 -2.66 1.06 12.50
CA PRO A 67 -2.78 0.31 11.26
C PRO A 67 -1.42 0.11 10.59
N VAL A 68 -1.14 -1.13 10.20
CA VAL A 68 0.06 -1.52 9.43
C VAL A 68 -0.33 -1.68 7.95
N GLY A 69 0.44 -1.05 7.06
CA GLY A 69 0.22 -1.15 5.62
C GLY A 69 0.92 -2.36 4.98
N ILE A 70 0.43 -2.80 3.82
CA ILE A 70 1.14 -3.75 2.94
C ILE A 70 2.62 -3.38 2.69
N PRO A 71 2.99 -2.12 2.37
CA PRO A 71 4.39 -1.77 2.08
C PRO A 71 5.34 -1.92 3.28
N GLU A 72 4.81 -2.01 4.50
CA GLU A 72 5.62 -2.26 5.69
C GLU A 72 6.05 -3.72 5.82
N VAL A 73 5.29 -4.65 5.22
CA VAL A 73 5.47 -6.10 5.40
C VAL A 73 6.00 -6.78 4.13
N LEU A 74 5.79 -6.15 2.96
CA LEU A 74 6.28 -6.64 1.67
C LEU A 74 7.31 -5.69 1.06
N MET A 75 8.36 -6.26 0.48
CA MET A 75 9.38 -5.53 -0.28
C MET A 75 9.40 -6.01 -1.72
N PHE A 76 9.30 -5.07 -2.67
CA PHE A 76 9.36 -5.36 -4.09
C PHE A 76 10.79 -5.18 -4.62
N PHE A 77 11.31 -6.23 -5.25
CA PHE A 77 12.58 -6.23 -5.95
C PHE A 77 12.31 -6.33 -7.45
N PRO A 78 12.30 -5.21 -8.16
CA PRO A 78 12.06 -5.21 -9.59
C PRO A 78 13.22 -5.90 -10.34
N ASP A 79 12.90 -6.69 -11.34
CA ASP A 79 13.85 -7.24 -12.32
C ASP A 79 13.90 -6.36 -13.55
N ILE A 80 14.11 -5.08 -13.32
CA ILE A 80 14.33 -4.12 -14.38
C ILE A 80 15.58 -3.33 -14.00
N SER A 81 16.56 -3.29 -14.90
CA SER A 81 17.70 -2.40 -14.70
C SER A 81 17.22 -0.95 -14.81
N GLU A 82 17.93 -0.02 -14.19
CA GLU A 82 17.64 1.40 -14.32
C GLU A 82 17.66 1.85 -15.79
N GLU A 83 18.56 1.31 -16.62
CA GLU A 83 18.60 1.60 -18.06
C GLU A 83 17.35 1.07 -18.79
N ALA A 84 16.84 -0.10 -18.42
CA ALA A 84 15.64 -0.67 -19.04
C ALA A 84 14.38 0.09 -18.60
N LEU A 85 14.31 0.52 -17.34
CA LEU A 85 13.25 1.40 -16.85
C LEU A 85 13.28 2.76 -17.56
N ALA A 86 14.48 3.31 -17.77
CA ALA A 86 14.65 4.57 -18.48
C ALA A 86 14.21 4.52 -19.95
N LYS A 87 14.36 3.36 -20.59
CA LYS A 87 13.93 3.11 -21.97
C LYS A 87 12.50 2.55 -22.06
N SER A 88 11.77 2.44 -20.95
CA SER A 88 10.43 1.84 -20.93
C SER A 88 9.43 2.69 -21.74
N PRO A 89 8.67 2.07 -22.67
CA PRO A 89 7.67 2.79 -23.46
C PRO A 89 6.58 3.42 -22.59
N TRP A 90 6.27 2.85 -21.42
CA TRP A 90 5.35 3.47 -20.47
C TRP A 90 5.84 4.84 -19.98
N ARG A 91 7.16 5.04 -19.84
CA ARG A 91 7.74 6.33 -19.45
C ARG A 91 7.58 7.36 -20.58
N GLN A 92 7.59 6.91 -21.83
CA GLN A 92 7.36 7.74 -23.01
C GLN A 92 5.88 8.08 -23.21
N LEU A 93 4.96 7.24 -22.71
CA LEU A 93 3.51 7.50 -22.77
C LEU A 93 3.05 8.66 -21.87
N TYR A 94 3.81 8.98 -20.81
CA TYR A 94 3.47 10.03 -19.85
C TYR A 94 4.37 11.26 -19.93
N LEU A 95 5.36 11.28 -20.83
CA LEU A 95 6.30 12.39 -20.95
C LEU A 95 6.22 13.01 -22.34
N VAL A 96 5.86 14.29 -22.40
CA VAL A 96 6.05 15.14 -23.58
C VAL A 96 7.27 16.00 -23.26
N ASP A 97 8.29 15.97 -24.11
CA ASP A 97 9.56 16.70 -23.90
C ASP A 97 10.24 16.44 -22.53
N ASN A 98 10.22 15.19 -22.05
CA ASN A 98 10.71 14.77 -20.72
C ASN A 98 9.98 15.38 -19.51
N GLU A 99 8.84 16.03 -19.71
CA GLU A 99 7.99 16.55 -18.63
C GLU A 99 6.65 15.82 -18.63
N ILE A 100 6.08 15.62 -17.43
CA ILE A 100 4.72 15.12 -17.31
C ILE A 100 3.81 16.27 -17.77
N PRO A 101 3.11 16.16 -18.91
CA PRO A 101 2.22 17.22 -19.34
C PRO A 101 1.17 17.45 -18.24
N PRO A 102 0.75 18.70 -18.01
CA PRO A 102 -0.32 18.97 -17.06
C PRO A 102 -1.52 18.10 -17.41
N TYR A 103 -2.18 17.54 -16.39
CA TYR A 103 -3.35 16.70 -16.58
C TYR A 103 -4.40 17.46 -17.40
N ASP A 104 -4.72 16.96 -18.58
CA ASP A 104 -5.70 17.56 -19.47
C ASP A 104 -7.11 17.21 -18.96
N TRP A 105 -7.76 18.19 -18.33
CA TRP A 105 -9.13 18.05 -17.87
C TRP A 105 -10.16 18.25 -19.00
N GLY A 106 -9.71 18.37 -20.25
CA GLY A 106 -10.54 18.74 -21.40
C GLY A 106 -11.03 20.17 -21.27
N ASP A 107 -12.28 20.42 -21.65
CA ASP A 107 -12.91 21.75 -21.56
C ASP A 107 -13.24 22.19 -20.12
N VAL A 108 -12.98 21.35 -19.12
CA VAL A 108 -13.45 21.54 -17.74
C VAL A 108 -12.26 21.74 -16.80
N ASP A 109 -11.88 22.98 -16.52
CA ASP A 109 -10.82 23.28 -15.55
C ASP A 109 -11.38 23.22 -14.10
N PRO A 110 -11.07 22.18 -13.30
CA PRO A 110 -11.60 22.04 -11.96
C PRO A 110 -11.09 23.12 -11.00
N MET A 111 -9.98 23.79 -11.31
CA MET A 111 -9.46 24.90 -10.52
C MET A 111 -10.22 26.21 -10.78
N LYS A 112 -10.95 26.30 -11.90
CA LYS A 112 -11.84 27.43 -12.24
C LYS A 112 -13.30 27.21 -11.86
N LEU A 113 -13.71 25.97 -11.55
CA LEU A 113 -15.08 25.67 -11.09
C LEU A 113 -15.40 26.26 -9.71
N GLY A 114 -14.40 26.70 -8.95
CA GLY A 114 -14.53 27.74 -7.92
C GLY A 114 -15.39 27.41 -6.70
N GLN A 115 -15.99 26.22 -6.61
CA GLN A 115 -16.81 25.83 -5.47
C GLN A 115 -16.35 24.47 -4.92
N PRO A 116 -15.97 24.41 -3.63
CA PRO A 116 -15.58 23.15 -3.02
C PRO A 116 -16.75 22.16 -3.04
N VAL A 117 -16.46 20.89 -3.31
CA VAL A 117 -17.47 19.82 -3.43
C VAL A 117 -17.28 18.82 -2.29
N ARG A 118 -18.37 18.33 -1.70
CA ARG A 118 -18.37 17.27 -0.68
C ARG A 118 -19.19 16.08 -1.17
N TYR A 119 -18.64 14.89 -1.04
CA TYR A 119 -19.40 13.66 -1.31
C TYR A 119 -20.26 13.28 -0.09
N ILE A 120 -21.56 13.05 -0.31
CA ILE A 120 -22.52 12.60 0.70
C ILE A 120 -23.06 11.21 0.28
N PRO A 121 -22.85 10.14 1.07
CA PRO A 121 -23.39 8.81 0.78
C PRO A 121 -24.91 8.84 0.59
N GLY A 122 -25.41 8.25 -0.51
CA GLY A 122 -26.83 8.22 -0.86
C GLY A 122 -27.36 9.44 -1.62
N VAL A 123 -26.57 10.52 -1.73
CA VAL A 123 -26.95 11.75 -2.44
C VAL A 123 -26.00 12.04 -3.61
N GLY A 124 -24.70 11.77 -3.45
CA GLY A 124 -23.67 12.01 -4.46
C GLY A 124 -22.77 13.20 -4.13
N ALA A 125 -22.10 13.76 -5.15
CA ALA A 125 -21.26 14.95 -5.01
C ALA A 125 -22.14 16.21 -4.89
N VAL A 126 -21.97 16.96 -3.80
CA VAL A 126 -22.74 18.17 -3.50
C VAL A 126 -21.81 19.37 -3.44
N ILE A 127 -22.18 20.44 -4.13
CA ILE A 127 -21.46 21.71 -4.11
C ILE A 127 -21.68 22.38 -2.75
N LEU A 128 -20.60 22.72 -2.05
CA LEU A 128 -20.65 23.52 -0.83
C LEU A 128 -20.80 24.98 -1.24
N GLU A 129 -22.04 25.49 -1.22
CA GLU A 129 -22.25 26.93 -1.28
C GLU A 129 -21.60 27.55 -0.04
N ASP A 130 -20.66 28.48 -0.27
CA ASP A 130 -19.97 29.22 0.77
C ASP A 130 -21.05 30.00 1.56
N GLU A 131 -21.28 29.65 2.83
CA GLU A 131 -22.10 30.46 3.75
C GLU A 131 -21.36 31.78 4.06
N ARG A 132 -21.14 32.62 3.05
CA ARG A 132 -20.73 34.00 3.25
C ARG A 132 -21.96 34.82 3.60
N VAL A 133 -22.24 34.80 4.89
CA VAL A 133 -22.57 35.95 5.75
C VAL A 133 -23.17 37.16 5.01
N LYS A 134 -24.44 37.45 5.35
CA LYS A 134 -25.16 38.70 5.05
C LYS A 134 -24.32 39.96 5.23
#